data_AF-A0A261AWI2-F1
#
_entry.id   AF-A0A261AWI2-F1
#
_cell.length_a   1.000
_cell.length_b   1.000
_cell.length_c   1.000
_cell.angle_alpha   90.00
_cell.angle_beta   90.00
_cell.angle_gamma   90.00
#
_symmetry.space_group_name_H-M   'P 1'
#
loop_
_entity.id
_entity.type
_entity.pdbx_description
1 polymer ?
#
loop_
_entity_poly.entity_id
_entity_poly.type
_entity_poly.pdbx_seq_one_letter_code
_entity_poly.pdbx_strand_id
1 'polypeptide(L)'
;MSPVTSLGLKQIESEFEKLCNYYLGGRKVYVHNLRLVLLVEELTLLGNVRFRINELDNTYCHFEASLPFIDPISFPLNEIKTSSENIDDLHHPLFVSAKNLIFDVEYDEDDQSVPENVFKIQNKKVLFDHFVMETSSVKKFIKYWRNVGKEIGTTFEFINKRVGYGSNYYILSALRKEFGKFQKELVGVDKRMIPSFASYSIPLGYTSKILVYGTITSLSAEPCEKRLVMKVVPATELHS
;
A
#
# COMPACT_ATOMS: atom_id res chain seq x y z
N MET A 1 12.81 27.77 -24.17
CA MET A 1 11.39 28.13 -23.99
C MET A 1 11.17 29.54 -24.53
N SER A 2 10.12 29.77 -25.32
CA SER A 2 9.84 31.11 -25.87
C SER A 2 9.19 32.01 -24.80
N PRO A 3 9.41 33.34 -24.84
CA PRO A 3 8.94 34.25 -23.78
C PRO A 3 7.42 34.34 -23.67
N VAL A 4 6.69 34.14 -24.78
CA VAL A 4 5.22 34.25 -24.87
C VAL A 4 4.52 33.14 -24.06
N THR A 5 5.09 31.94 -24.01
CA THR A 5 4.54 30.82 -23.22
C THR A 5 4.71 31.08 -21.72
N SER A 6 5.79 31.77 -21.31
CA SER A 6 6.07 32.05 -19.89
C SER A 6 5.15 33.11 -19.26
N LEU A 7 4.63 34.04 -20.06
CA LEU A 7 3.76 35.12 -19.58
C LEU A 7 2.34 34.60 -19.31
N GLY A 8 1.84 33.69 -20.16
CA GLY A 8 0.52 33.06 -19.97
C GLY A 8 0.48 32.15 -18.74
N LEU A 9 1.54 31.38 -18.48
CA LEU A 9 1.66 30.52 -17.29
C LEU A 9 1.57 31.32 -15.98
N LYS A 10 2.35 32.41 -15.87
CA LYS A 10 2.33 33.27 -14.68
C LYS A 10 0.97 33.89 -14.39
N GLN A 11 0.21 34.22 -15.44
CA GLN A 11 -1.14 34.75 -15.27
C GLN A 11 -2.10 33.69 -14.73
N ILE A 12 -2.00 32.45 -15.21
CA ILE A 12 -2.81 31.33 -14.71
C ILE A 12 -2.48 31.03 -13.24
N GLU A 13 -1.20 30.95 -12.88
CA GLU A 13 -0.74 30.73 -11.50
C GLU A 13 -1.29 31.82 -10.55
N SER A 14 -1.22 33.09 -10.96
CA SER A 14 -1.75 34.22 -10.19
C SER A 14 -3.26 34.13 -9.98
N GLU A 15 -4.03 33.77 -11.01
CA GLU A 15 -5.49 33.62 -10.87
C GLU A 15 -5.86 32.40 -10.01
N PHE A 16 -5.10 31.31 -10.11
CA PHE A 16 -5.28 30.13 -9.26
C PHE A 16 -4.96 30.44 -7.79
N GLU A 17 -3.86 31.15 -7.52
CA GLU A 17 -3.52 31.59 -6.16
C GLU A 17 -4.63 32.46 -5.54
N LYS A 18 -5.20 33.40 -6.31
CA LYS A 18 -6.35 34.20 -5.87
C LYS A 18 -7.55 33.32 -5.53
N LEU A 19 -7.82 32.30 -6.35
CA LEU A 19 -8.91 31.35 -6.13
C LEU A 19 -8.69 30.54 -4.83
N CYS A 20 -7.48 29.99 -4.65
CA CYS A 20 -7.09 29.26 -3.45
C CYS A 20 -7.20 30.14 -2.21
N ASN A 21 -6.68 31.37 -2.25
CA ASN A 21 -6.81 32.31 -1.15
C ASN A 21 -8.28 32.66 -0.85
N TYR A 22 -9.12 32.85 -1.88
CA TYR A 22 -10.54 33.14 -1.70
C TYR A 22 -11.29 31.99 -1.00
N TYR A 23 -11.07 30.74 -1.41
CA TYR A 23 -11.78 29.57 -0.87
C TYR A 23 -11.14 28.94 0.38
N LEU A 24 -9.82 28.99 0.50
CA LEU A 24 -9.05 28.26 1.51
C LEU A 24 -8.20 29.16 2.41
N GLY A 25 -7.91 30.39 2.00
CA GLY A 25 -6.98 31.29 2.66
C GLY A 25 -7.24 31.44 4.17
N GLY A 26 -6.30 30.96 4.99
CA GLY A 26 -6.33 31.03 6.45
C GLY A 26 -7.36 30.14 7.14
N ARG A 27 -8.10 29.32 6.38
CA ARG A 27 -9.13 28.44 6.93
C ARG A 27 -8.53 27.10 7.39
N LYS A 28 -9.09 26.58 8.48
CA LYS A 28 -8.94 25.17 8.85
C LYS A 28 -10.04 24.40 8.13
N VAL A 29 -9.63 23.51 7.24
CA VAL A 29 -10.54 22.73 6.41
C VAL A 29 -10.57 21.30 6.92
N TYR A 30 -11.76 20.72 7.03
CA TYR A 30 -11.96 19.36 7.51
C TYR A 30 -12.45 18.52 6.34
N VAL A 31 -11.64 17.55 5.92
CA VAL A 31 -12.00 16.60 4.88
C VAL A 31 -11.67 15.20 5.36
N HIS A 32 -12.45 14.20 4.95
CA HIS A 32 -12.17 12.83 5.35
C HIS A 32 -10.88 12.32 4.68
N ASN A 33 -10.82 12.49 3.36
CA ASN A 33 -9.73 12.08 2.50
C ASN A 33 -9.20 13.32 1.77
N LEU A 34 -7.87 13.51 1.79
CA LEU A 34 -7.19 14.55 1.02
C LEU A 34 -6.36 13.89 -0.06
N ARG A 35 -6.62 14.27 -1.31
CA ARG A 35 -5.81 13.89 -2.46
C ARG A 35 -5.19 15.13 -3.07
N LEU A 36 -3.87 15.16 -3.17
CA LEU A 36 -3.13 16.23 -3.82
C LEU A 36 -2.65 15.73 -5.18
N VAL A 37 -3.05 16.43 -6.24
CA VAL A 37 -2.67 16.13 -7.64
C VAL A 37 -2.04 17.39 -8.24
N LEU A 38 -1.10 17.96 -7.48
CA LEU A 38 -0.41 19.20 -7.80
C LEU A 38 1.09 18.91 -7.81
N LEU A 39 1.81 19.58 -8.70
CA LEU A 39 3.26 19.61 -8.67
C LEU A 39 3.74 20.28 -7.37
N VAL A 40 4.96 19.96 -6.94
CA VAL A 40 5.52 20.51 -5.70
C VAL A 40 5.55 22.05 -5.73
N GLU A 41 5.85 22.63 -6.88
CA GLU A 41 5.84 24.08 -7.09
C GLU A 41 4.44 24.69 -6.93
N GLU A 42 3.41 23.98 -7.38
CA GLU A 42 2.01 24.41 -7.34
C GLU A 42 1.40 24.33 -5.94
N LEU A 43 1.93 23.46 -5.06
CA LEU A 43 1.48 23.37 -3.67
C LEU A 43 1.62 24.70 -2.92
N THR A 44 2.64 25.49 -3.25
CA THR A 44 2.84 26.81 -2.64
C THR A 44 1.65 27.76 -2.87
N LEU A 45 0.88 27.56 -3.96
CA LEU A 45 -0.30 28.35 -4.30
C LEU A 45 -1.50 28.07 -3.37
N LEU A 46 -1.46 26.99 -2.58
CA LEU A 46 -2.46 26.72 -1.55
C LEU A 46 -2.36 27.67 -0.34
N GLY A 47 -1.28 28.45 -0.26
CA GLY A 47 -1.04 29.42 0.80
C GLY A 47 -0.96 28.76 2.18
N ASN A 48 -1.59 29.38 3.18
CA ASN A 48 -1.53 28.95 4.58
C ASN A 48 -2.68 28.03 5.01
N VAL A 49 -3.31 27.31 4.08
CA VAL A 49 -4.38 26.36 4.40
C VAL A 49 -3.83 25.20 5.25
N ARG A 50 -4.64 24.72 6.20
CA ARG A 50 -4.38 23.45 6.90
C ARG A 50 -5.60 22.56 6.85
N PHE A 51 -5.39 21.33 6.41
CA PHE A 51 -6.39 20.28 6.33
C PHE A 51 -6.29 19.37 7.55
N ARG A 52 -7.40 19.21 8.27
CA ARG A 52 -7.57 18.12 9.23
C ARG A 52 -8.21 16.94 8.50
N ILE A 53 -7.51 15.81 8.51
CA ILE A 53 -7.83 14.66 7.66
C ILE A 53 -7.79 13.35 8.42
N ASN A 54 -8.41 12.32 7.87
CA ASN A 54 -8.26 10.95 8.34
C ASN A 54 -7.44 10.10 7.36
N GLU A 55 -7.47 10.44 6.08
CA GLU A 55 -6.86 9.68 4.99
C GLU A 55 -6.14 10.61 4.03
N LEU A 56 -5.02 10.13 3.48
CA LEU A 56 -4.18 10.86 2.56
C LEU A 56 -3.90 10.02 1.31
N ASP A 57 -4.16 10.57 0.14
CA ASP A 57 -3.76 10.00 -1.15
C ASP A 57 -2.63 10.86 -1.74
N ASN A 58 -1.42 10.33 -1.63
CA ASN A 58 -0.18 10.87 -2.17
C ASN A 58 0.34 9.99 -3.31
N THR A 59 -0.55 9.44 -4.15
CA THR A 59 -0.13 8.69 -5.34
C THR A 59 0.59 9.58 -6.36
N TYR A 60 0.24 10.87 -6.40
CA TYR A 60 0.72 11.86 -7.40
C TYR A 60 1.40 13.08 -6.76
N CYS A 61 1.87 12.93 -5.52
CA CYS A 61 2.49 14.01 -4.78
C CYS A 61 3.53 13.44 -3.81
N HIS A 62 4.67 14.12 -3.66
CA HIS A 62 5.68 13.74 -2.69
C HIS A 62 5.17 13.89 -1.27
N PHE A 63 5.40 12.88 -0.43
CA PHE A 63 4.82 12.85 0.92
C PHE A 63 5.28 14.03 1.77
N GLU A 64 6.58 14.31 1.81
CA GLU A 64 7.12 15.44 2.56
C GLU A 64 6.56 16.79 2.09
N ALA A 65 6.31 16.93 0.77
CA ALA A 65 5.73 18.15 0.21
C ALA A 65 4.28 18.38 0.65
N SER A 66 3.54 17.30 0.95
CA SER A 66 2.16 17.39 1.46
C SER A 66 2.06 17.78 2.95
N LEU A 67 3.09 17.49 3.75
CA LEU A 67 3.05 17.65 5.22
C LEU A 67 2.72 19.07 5.72
N PRO A 68 3.23 20.17 5.12
CA PRO A 68 2.92 21.52 5.56
C PRO A 68 1.43 21.87 5.55
N PHE A 69 0.66 21.20 4.69
CA PHE A 69 -0.77 21.43 4.50
C PHE A 69 -1.65 20.58 5.41
N ILE A 70 -1.07 19.63 6.15
CA ILE A 70 -1.81 18.72 7.03
C ILE A 70 -1.71 19.23 8.47
N ASP A 71 -2.85 19.40 9.14
CA ASP A 71 -2.88 19.73 10.56
C ASP A 71 -2.31 18.54 11.36
N PRO A 72 -1.25 18.72 12.19
CA PRO A 72 -0.63 17.63 12.94
C PRO A 72 -1.58 16.82 13.81
N ILE A 73 -2.73 17.38 14.23
CA ILE A 73 -3.76 16.65 14.98
C ILE A 73 -4.39 15.49 14.19
N SER A 74 -4.16 15.44 12.86
CA SER A 74 -4.65 14.37 11.97
C SER A 74 -3.89 13.07 12.19
N PHE A 75 -2.66 13.11 12.72
CA PHE A 75 -1.84 11.92 12.88
C PHE A 75 -2.13 11.17 14.20
N PRO A 76 -2.05 9.83 14.22
CA PRO A 76 -1.80 8.95 13.07
C PRO A 76 -3.01 8.84 12.14
N LEU A 77 -2.76 8.80 10.83
CA LEU A 77 -3.81 8.66 9.82
C LEU A 77 -4.43 7.26 9.83
N ASN A 78 -5.69 7.16 9.41
CA ASN A 78 -6.36 5.88 9.21
C ASN A 78 -5.83 5.17 7.96
N GLU A 79 -5.55 5.91 6.90
CA GLU A 79 -5.04 5.37 5.65
C GLU A 79 -4.08 6.35 4.97
N ILE A 80 -3.00 5.81 4.42
CA ILE A 80 -2.18 6.52 3.44
C ILE A 80 -2.15 5.68 2.17
N LYS A 81 -2.55 6.27 1.05
CA LYS A 81 -2.32 5.74 -0.29
C LYS A 81 -1.11 6.44 -0.90
N THR A 82 -0.21 5.67 -1.51
CA THR A 82 1.00 6.21 -2.13
C THR A 82 1.47 5.35 -3.29
N SER A 83 2.49 5.82 -4.03
CA SER A 83 3.05 5.17 -5.22
C SER A 83 4.54 4.88 -5.08
N SER A 84 5.11 4.28 -6.14
CA SER A 84 6.56 4.07 -6.28
C SER A 84 7.38 5.37 -6.23
N GLU A 85 6.78 6.54 -6.52
CA GLU A 85 7.46 7.84 -6.41
C GLU A 85 7.84 8.21 -4.97
N ASN A 86 7.14 7.63 -3.98
CA ASN A 86 7.35 7.87 -2.56
C ASN A 86 7.99 6.67 -1.84
N ILE A 87 8.74 5.86 -2.58
CA ILE A 87 9.29 4.61 -2.04
C ILE A 87 10.27 4.81 -0.89
N ASP A 88 10.95 5.94 -0.85
CA ASP A 88 11.89 6.31 0.22
C ASP A 88 11.16 6.76 1.49
N ASP A 89 9.90 7.22 1.37
CA ASP A 89 9.07 7.66 2.48
C ASP A 89 8.41 6.49 3.25
N LEU A 90 8.49 5.26 2.73
CA LEU A 90 7.91 4.05 3.35
C LEU A 90 8.45 3.76 4.77
N HIS A 91 9.54 4.39 5.16
CA HIS A 91 10.14 4.29 6.50
C HIS A 91 9.95 5.54 7.35
N HIS A 92 9.32 6.59 6.81
CA HIS A 92 9.04 7.80 7.54
C HIS A 92 8.08 7.50 8.72
N PRO A 93 8.32 8.01 9.95
CA PRO A 93 7.52 7.66 11.13
C PRO A 93 6.02 7.91 10.96
N LEU A 94 5.64 8.99 10.27
CA LEU A 94 4.24 9.30 9.98
C LEU A 94 3.60 8.29 9.02
N PHE A 95 4.37 7.76 8.06
CA PHE A 95 3.93 6.67 7.18
C PHE A 95 3.70 5.39 7.97
N VAL A 96 4.69 4.99 8.79
CA VAL A 96 4.64 3.76 9.58
C VAL A 96 3.51 3.80 10.61
N SER A 97 3.15 4.99 11.11
CA SER A 97 2.08 5.18 12.09
C SER A 97 0.67 4.98 11.52
N ALA A 98 0.50 5.04 10.20
CA ALA A 98 -0.82 4.89 9.58
C ALA A 98 -1.40 3.49 9.79
N LYS A 99 -2.71 3.42 10.06
CA LYS A 99 -3.38 2.13 10.35
C LYS A 99 -3.38 1.20 9.14
N ASN A 100 -3.60 1.75 7.95
CA ASN A 100 -3.54 1.05 6.68
C ASN A 100 -2.63 1.81 5.71
N LEU A 101 -1.83 1.05 4.95
CA LEU A 101 -1.06 1.56 3.82
C LEU A 101 -1.62 0.94 2.55
N ILE A 102 -1.96 1.76 1.56
CA ILE A 102 -2.19 1.32 0.18
C ILE A 102 -0.96 1.73 -0.62
N PHE A 103 -0.25 0.76 -1.16
CA PHE A 103 0.89 0.97 -2.03
C PHE A 103 0.48 0.63 -3.47
N ASP A 104 0.24 1.66 -4.25
CA ASP A 104 -0.14 1.57 -5.66
C ASP A 104 1.13 1.51 -6.50
N VAL A 105 1.42 0.35 -7.08
CA VAL A 105 2.60 0.21 -7.92
C VAL A 105 2.17 0.38 -9.35
N GLU A 106 2.42 1.58 -9.90
CA GLU A 106 2.31 1.79 -11.33
C GLU A 106 3.29 0.85 -12.03
N TYR A 107 2.72 0.05 -12.91
CA TYR A 107 3.38 -1.04 -13.59
C TYR A 107 4.42 -0.50 -14.58
N ASP A 108 5.69 -0.78 -14.31
CA ASP A 108 6.74 -0.70 -15.33
C ASP A 108 6.85 -2.09 -16.00
N GLU A 109 6.62 -2.13 -17.32
CA GLU A 109 6.74 -3.36 -18.13
C GLU A 109 8.18 -3.89 -18.13
N ASP A 110 9.16 -2.99 -17.98
CA ASP A 110 10.57 -3.24 -18.20
C ASP A 110 11.32 -3.65 -16.91
N ASP A 111 10.87 -3.20 -15.72
CA ASP A 111 11.43 -3.61 -14.42
C ASP A 111 10.38 -4.27 -13.52
N GLN A 112 10.40 -5.60 -13.51
CA GLN A 112 9.49 -6.44 -12.73
C GLN A 112 10.03 -6.76 -11.32
N SER A 113 11.15 -6.15 -10.92
CA SER A 113 11.74 -6.40 -9.62
C SER A 113 11.06 -5.60 -8.52
N VAL A 114 10.68 -6.29 -7.43
CA VAL A 114 10.17 -5.60 -6.24
C VAL A 114 11.34 -4.87 -5.58
N PRO A 115 11.28 -3.53 -5.41
CA PRO A 115 12.39 -2.78 -4.83
C PRO A 115 12.66 -3.20 -3.37
N GLU A 116 13.90 -3.04 -2.91
CA GLU A 116 14.30 -3.52 -1.58
C GLU A 116 13.49 -2.89 -0.43
N ASN A 117 13.15 -1.61 -0.55
CA ASN A 117 12.41 -0.85 0.47
C ASN A 117 11.02 -1.44 0.73
N VAL A 118 10.40 -2.04 -0.31
CA VAL A 118 9.08 -2.68 -0.19
C VAL A 118 9.12 -3.88 0.78
N PHE A 119 10.20 -4.65 0.80
CA PHE A 119 10.35 -5.75 1.76
C PHE A 119 10.45 -5.26 3.21
N LYS A 120 10.97 -4.04 3.40
CA LYS A 120 11.26 -3.42 4.69
C LYS A 120 10.04 -2.67 5.28
N ILE A 121 8.91 -2.58 4.57
CA ILE A 121 7.70 -1.88 5.04
C ILE A 121 7.32 -2.37 6.44
N GLN A 122 7.11 -1.42 7.35
CA GLN A 122 6.87 -1.69 8.76
C GLN A 122 5.39 -1.71 9.13
N ASN A 123 4.52 -1.07 8.34
CA ASN A 123 3.08 -1.04 8.57
C ASN A 123 2.51 -2.45 8.78
N LYS A 124 1.53 -2.54 9.69
CA LYS A 124 0.87 -3.82 10.01
C LYS A 124 -0.11 -4.25 8.93
N LYS A 125 -0.83 -3.31 8.30
CA LYS A 125 -1.80 -3.60 7.26
C LYS A 125 -1.39 -2.89 5.99
N VAL A 126 -1.08 -3.68 4.96
CA VAL A 126 -0.65 -3.16 3.67
C VAL A 126 -1.46 -3.82 2.57
N LEU A 127 -2.05 -3.00 1.72
CA LEU A 127 -2.65 -3.42 0.46
C LEU A 127 -1.73 -2.97 -0.67
N PHE A 128 -1.24 -3.91 -1.45
CA PHE A 128 -0.53 -3.64 -2.69
C PHE A 128 -1.55 -3.68 -3.83
N ASP A 129 -1.87 -2.50 -4.37
CA ASP A 129 -2.72 -2.35 -5.54
C ASP A 129 -1.88 -2.33 -6.81
N HIS A 130 -2.44 -2.84 -7.91
CA HIS A 130 -1.77 -2.98 -9.22
C HIS A 130 -0.39 -3.69 -9.20
N PHE A 131 -0.09 -4.46 -8.16
CA PHE A 131 1.24 -5.02 -7.92
C PHE A 131 1.49 -6.34 -8.68
N VAL A 132 2.59 -6.40 -9.44
CA VAL A 132 3.03 -7.64 -10.10
C VAL A 132 3.79 -8.50 -9.10
N MET A 133 3.07 -9.41 -8.47
CA MET A 133 3.68 -10.39 -7.57
C MET A 133 4.16 -11.62 -8.35
N GLU A 134 5.42 -12.01 -8.13
CA GLU A 134 5.98 -13.26 -8.60
C GLU A 134 6.26 -14.24 -7.45
N THR A 135 6.37 -15.54 -7.79
CA THR A 135 6.73 -16.58 -6.81
C THR A 135 8.07 -16.28 -6.13
N SER A 136 9.04 -15.74 -6.88
CA SER A 136 10.35 -15.32 -6.38
C SER A 136 10.23 -14.24 -5.30
N SER A 137 9.36 -13.25 -5.51
CA SER A 137 9.09 -12.15 -4.59
C SER A 137 8.41 -12.64 -3.30
N VAL A 138 7.40 -13.52 -3.40
CA VAL A 138 6.77 -14.12 -2.21
C VAL A 138 7.79 -14.88 -1.36
N LYS A 139 8.69 -15.64 -1.99
CA LYS A 139 9.79 -16.34 -1.30
C LYS A 139 10.73 -15.36 -0.60
N LYS A 140 11.09 -14.25 -1.25
CA LYS A 140 11.91 -13.18 -0.66
C LYS A 140 11.23 -12.58 0.56
N PHE A 141 9.93 -12.25 0.49
CA PHE A 141 9.17 -11.76 1.65
C PHE A 141 9.18 -12.76 2.81
N ILE A 142 8.89 -14.04 2.57
CA ILE A 142 8.91 -15.08 3.62
C ILE A 142 10.28 -15.17 4.30
N LYS A 143 11.37 -15.17 3.50
CA LYS A 143 12.74 -15.23 4.03
C LYS A 143 13.10 -13.98 4.82
N TYR A 144 12.79 -12.80 4.29
CA TYR A 144 13.05 -11.53 4.97
C TYR A 144 12.28 -11.46 6.30
N TRP A 145 10.97 -11.74 6.30
CA TRP A 145 10.14 -11.73 7.50
C TRP A 145 10.58 -12.74 8.55
N ARG A 146 11.10 -13.89 8.13
CA ARG A 146 11.72 -14.85 9.04
C ARG A 146 12.98 -14.25 9.68
N ASN A 147 13.85 -13.65 8.89
CA ASN A 147 15.12 -13.11 9.37
C ASN A 147 14.94 -11.95 10.36
N VAL A 148 13.98 -11.05 10.10
CA VAL A 148 13.73 -9.88 10.97
C VAL A 148 12.71 -10.14 12.07
N GLY A 149 12.08 -11.32 12.11
CA GLY A 149 11.02 -11.62 13.07
C GLY A 149 9.81 -10.72 12.93
N LYS A 150 9.19 -10.69 11.73
CA LYS A 150 8.05 -9.81 11.42
C LYS A 150 6.95 -9.94 12.49
N GLU A 151 6.41 -8.79 12.90
CA GLU A 151 5.48 -8.67 14.03
C GLU A 151 4.17 -9.44 13.78
N ILE A 152 3.68 -10.10 14.84
CA ILE A 152 2.35 -10.74 14.87
C ILE A 152 1.25 -9.72 14.59
N GLY A 153 0.24 -10.13 13.81
CA GLY A 153 -0.86 -9.27 13.39
C GLY A 153 -0.57 -8.50 12.10
N THR A 154 0.64 -8.59 11.55
CA THR A 154 0.94 -8.06 10.21
C THR A 154 0.16 -8.81 9.15
N THR A 155 -0.50 -8.11 8.22
CA THR A 155 -1.20 -8.65 7.06
C THR A 155 -0.87 -7.82 5.81
N PHE A 156 -0.27 -8.47 4.81
CA PHE A 156 -0.06 -7.89 3.47
C PHE A 156 -1.03 -8.58 2.51
N GLU A 157 -1.79 -7.79 1.76
CA GLU A 157 -2.68 -8.26 0.70
C GLU A 157 -2.19 -7.73 -0.65
N PHE A 158 -2.20 -8.58 -1.68
CA PHE A 158 -1.72 -8.21 -3.01
C PHE A 158 -2.82 -8.44 -4.04
N ILE A 159 -3.20 -7.37 -4.74
CA ILE A 159 -4.09 -7.40 -5.89
C ILE A 159 -3.23 -7.62 -7.13
N ASN A 160 -3.09 -8.88 -7.54
CA ASN A 160 -2.27 -9.23 -8.69
C ASN A 160 -3.07 -9.08 -9.98
N LYS A 161 -2.76 -8.07 -10.79
CA LYS A 161 -3.48 -7.75 -12.04
C LYS A 161 -2.91 -8.42 -13.29
N ARG A 162 -1.95 -9.36 -13.18
CA ARG A 162 -1.50 -10.13 -14.36
C ARG A 162 -2.66 -10.93 -14.96
N VAL A 163 -3.00 -10.62 -16.22
CA VAL A 163 -3.89 -11.43 -17.07
C VAL A 163 -3.11 -12.65 -17.55
N GLY A 164 -3.42 -13.86 -17.03
CA GLY A 164 -2.86 -15.13 -17.53
C GLY A 164 -2.20 -16.06 -16.47
N TYR A 165 -1.22 -16.85 -16.92
CA TYR A 165 -0.50 -17.92 -16.20
C TYR A 165 0.23 -17.49 -14.89
N GLY A 166 0.13 -16.22 -14.50
CA GLY A 166 0.67 -15.64 -13.26
C GLY A 166 -0.36 -15.40 -12.15
N SER A 167 -1.58 -15.93 -12.26
CA SER A 167 -2.60 -15.79 -11.23
C SER A 167 -2.12 -16.29 -9.85
N ASN A 168 -2.68 -15.74 -8.77
CA ASN A 168 -2.40 -16.14 -7.38
C ASN A 168 -2.37 -17.67 -7.17
N TYR A 169 -3.16 -18.43 -7.95
CA TYR A 169 -3.13 -19.90 -7.97
C TYR A 169 -1.75 -20.48 -8.34
N TYR A 170 -1.12 -19.98 -9.40
CA TYR A 170 0.17 -20.49 -9.87
C TYR A 170 1.30 -20.14 -8.91
N ILE A 171 1.26 -18.93 -8.35
CA ILE A 171 2.20 -18.49 -7.31
C ILE A 171 2.13 -19.45 -6.13
N LEU A 172 0.94 -19.67 -5.59
CA LEU A 172 0.71 -20.57 -4.46
C LEU A 172 1.14 -22.00 -4.81
N SER A 173 0.79 -22.51 -5.98
CA SER A 173 1.19 -23.85 -6.44
C SER A 173 2.71 -24.01 -6.54
N ALA A 174 3.42 -22.98 -7.02
CA ALA A 174 4.86 -23.00 -7.18
C ALA A 174 5.63 -22.91 -5.85
N LEU A 175 5.01 -22.34 -4.79
CA LEU A 175 5.58 -22.36 -3.43
C LEU A 175 5.74 -23.79 -2.89
N ARG A 176 4.96 -24.77 -3.37
CA ARG A 176 5.05 -26.18 -2.95
C ARG A 176 6.47 -26.75 -3.07
N LYS A 177 7.26 -26.32 -4.05
CA LYS A 177 8.64 -26.78 -4.25
C LYS A 177 9.54 -26.51 -3.04
N GLU A 178 9.29 -25.43 -2.29
CA GLU A 178 10.14 -25.00 -1.17
C GLU A 178 9.43 -25.13 0.18
N PHE A 179 8.12 -24.92 0.20
CA PHE A 179 7.31 -24.88 1.42
C PHE A 179 6.25 -25.99 1.48
N GLY A 180 6.33 -27.01 0.63
CA GLY A 180 5.32 -28.08 0.54
C GLY A 180 5.04 -28.79 1.87
N LYS A 181 6.06 -28.97 2.73
CA LYS A 181 5.89 -29.56 4.08
C LYS A 181 5.05 -28.70 5.04
N PHE A 182 4.81 -27.44 4.70
CA PHE A 182 4.02 -26.49 5.47
C PHE A 182 2.65 -26.21 4.83
N GLN A 183 2.33 -26.90 3.73
CA GLN A 183 1.01 -26.83 3.12
C GLN A 183 -0.02 -27.47 4.06
N LYS A 184 -1.10 -26.76 4.34
CA LYS A 184 -2.20 -27.27 5.16
C LYS A 184 -3.47 -26.46 4.92
N GLU A 185 -4.61 -27.03 5.24
CA GLU A 185 -5.87 -26.29 5.24
C GLU A 185 -5.91 -25.26 6.38
N LEU A 186 -6.38 -24.05 6.08
CA LEU A 186 -6.45 -22.93 7.01
C LEU A 186 -7.91 -22.64 7.42
N VAL A 187 -8.59 -23.65 7.98
CA VAL A 187 -9.99 -23.56 8.39
C VAL A 187 -10.20 -22.40 9.37
N GLY A 188 -11.22 -21.58 9.14
CA GLY A 188 -11.60 -20.48 10.03
C GLY A 188 -10.69 -19.25 9.99
N VAL A 189 -9.61 -19.24 9.19
CA VAL A 189 -8.66 -18.11 9.13
C VAL A 189 -9.26 -16.88 8.43
N ASP A 190 -9.93 -17.09 7.30
CA ASP A 190 -10.64 -16.03 6.56
C ASP A 190 -11.79 -16.66 5.76
N LYS A 191 -13.00 -16.11 5.91
CA LYS A 191 -14.19 -16.61 5.20
C LYS A 191 -14.12 -16.39 3.69
N ARG A 192 -13.23 -15.50 3.24
CA ARG A 192 -13.00 -15.15 1.83
C ARG A 192 -11.95 -16.03 1.17
N MET A 193 -11.40 -17.03 1.87
CA MET A 193 -10.41 -17.93 1.29
C MET A 193 -10.97 -18.66 0.08
N ILE A 194 -10.11 -18.87 -0.93
CA ILE A 194 -10.45 -19.66 -2.12
C ILE A 194 -10.05 -21.12 -1.84
N PRO A 195 -11.00 -22.05 -1.64
CA PRO A 195 -10.67 -23.42 -1.19
C PRO A 195 -9.83 -24.22 -2.19
N SER A 196 -9.91 -23.90 -3.48
CA SER A 196 -9.13 -24.56 -4.53
C SER A 196 -7.66 -24.13 -4.57
N PHE A 197 -7.27 -23.10 -3.82
CA PHE A 197 -5.89 -22.60 -3.81
C PHE A 197 -5.10 -23.27 -2.70
N ALA A 198 -3.83 -23.59 -2.98
CA ALA A 198 -2.92 -24.06 -1.94
C ALA A 198 -2.75 -22.99 -0.86
N SER A 199 -2.69 -23.41 0.40
CA SER A 199 -2.43 -22.53 1.53
C SER A 199 -1.34 -23.11 2.43
N TYR A 200 -0.59 -22.22 3.07
CA TYR A 200 0.63 -22.55 3.79
C TYR A 200 0.64 -21.93 5.18
N SER A 201 1.26 -22.64 6.12
CA SER A 201 1.52 -22.18 7.49
C SER A 201 3.00 -22.41 7.81
N ILE A 202 3.82 -21.42 7.49
CA ILE A 202 5.28 -21.53 7.51
C ILE A 202 5.82 -20.89 8.81
N PRO A 203 6.60 -21.60 9.63
CA PRO A 203 7.22 -20.99 10.81
C PRO A 203 8.15 -19.82 10.44
N LEU A 204 8.01 -18.71 11.15
CA LEU A 204 8.97 -17.59 11.12
C LEU A 204 9.94 -17.65 12.30
N GLY A 205 9.58 -18.35 13.38
CA GLY A 205 10.41 -18.60 14.54
C GLY A 205 9.67 -19.52 15.52
N TYR A 206 10.03 -19.46 16.81
CA TYR A 206 9.35 -20.23 17.86
C TYR A 206 7.99 -19.64 18.27
N THR A 207 7.81 -18.33 18.11
CA THR A 207 6.64 -17.59 18.60
C THR A 207 5.62 -17.26 17.52
N SER A 208 6.01 -17.28 16.24
CA SER A 208 5.15 -16.86 15.13
C SER A 208 5.32 -17.70 13.86
N LYS A 209 4.28 -17.67 13.04
CA LYS A 209 4.21 -18.30 11.72
C LYS A 209 3.55 -17.35 10.73
N ILE A 210 3.89 -17.49 9.46
CA ILE A 210 3.24 -16.80 8.35
C ILE A 210 2.23 -17.74 7.68
N LEU A 211 1.02 -17.23 7.49
CA LEU A 211 -0.02 -17.82 6.67
C LEU A 211 0.06 -17.21 5.27
N VAL A 212 0.07 -18.06 4.25
CA VAL A 212 0.07 -17.62 2.85
C VAL A 212 -1.07 -18.31 2.11
N TYR A 213 -2.01 -17.55 1.58
CA TYR A 213 -3.23 -18.07 0.97
C TYR A 213 -3.87 -17.09 -0.01
N GLY A 214 -4.84 -17.55 -0.80
CA GLY A 214 -5.62 -16.69 -1.70
C GLY A 214 -7.00 -16.34 -1.14
N THR A 215 -7.47 -15.11 -1.39
CA THR A 215 -8.81 -14.64 -1.03
C THR A 215 -9.51 -13.97 -2.21
N ILE A 216 -10.79 -13.69 -2.01
CA ILE A 216 -11.63 -12.87 -2.88
C ILE A 216 -12.17 -11.63 -2.16
N THR A 217 -12.40 -10.52 -2.85
CA THR A 217 -12.95 -9.29 -2.24
C THR A 217 -14.41 -9.41 -1.87
N SER A 218 -15.22 -10.12 -2.65
CA SER A 218 -16.64 -10.29 -2.40
C SER A 218 -17.14 -11.64 -2.90
N LEU A 219 -18.01 -12.30 -2.14
CA LEU A 219 -18.70 -13.52 -2.57
C LEU A 219 -19.85 -13.24 -3.55
N SER A 220 -20.26 -11.97 -3.72
CA SER A 220 -21.55 -11.61 -4.33
C SER A 220 -21.51 -10.58 -5.46
N ALA A 221 -20.33 -10.09 -5.88
CA ALA A 221 -20.21 -9.13 -6.98
C ALA A 221 -19.12 -9.57 -7.98
N GLU A 222 -19.51 -9.73 -9.25
CA GLU A 222 -18.56 -9.96 -10.34
C GLU A 222 -18.18 -8.63 -11.03
N PRO A 223 -16.93 -8.50 -11.51
CA PRO A 223 -15.84 -9.46 -11.40
C PRO A 223 -15.22 -9.44 -9.99
N CYS A 224 -15.03 -10.63 -9.43
CA CYS A 224 -14.48 -10.78 -8.10
C CYS A 224 -12.94 -10.68 -8.12
N GLU A 225 -12.40 -9.68 -7.43
CA GLU A 225 -10.96 -9.46 -7.33
C GLU A 225 -10.33 -10.52 -6.42
N LYS A 226 -9.33 -11.23 -6.94
CA LYS A 226 -8.57 -12.23 -6.19
C LYS A 226 -7.32 -11.61 -5.60
N ARG A 227 -7.05 -11.91 -4.33
CA ARG A 227 -5.87 -11.42 -3.61
C ARG A 227 -4.98 -12.56 -3.14
N LEU A 228 -3.69 -12.31 -3.07
CA LEU A 228 -2.76 -13.12 -2.30
C LEU A 228 -2.62 -12.47 -0.92
N VAL A 229 -2.68 -13.26 0.14
CA VAL A 229 -2.59 -12.78 1.52
C VAL A 229 -1.39 -13.42 2.21
N MET A 230 -0.61 -12.58 2.89
CA MET A 230 0.49 -12.96 3.75
C MET A 230 0.24 -12.41 5.15
N LYS A 231 -0.09 -13.28 6.12
CA LYS A 231 -0.51 -12.89 7.47
C LYS A 231 0.36 -13.52 8.54
N VAL A 232 0.92 -12.74 9.46
CA VAL A 232 1.69 -13.24 10.60
C VAL A 232 0.78 -13.46 11.80
N VAL A 233 0.84 -14.67 12.37
CA VAL A 233 0.03 -15.09 13.51
C VAL A 233 0.90 -15.78 14.57
N PRO A 234 0.44 -15.93 15.83
CA PRO A 234 1.14 -16.71 16.83
C PRO A 234 1.34 -18.17 16.39
N ALA A 235 2.43 -18.80 16.83
CA ALA A 235 2.72 -20.20 16.51
C ALA A 235 1.58 -21.14 17.00
N THR A 236 0.98 -20.82 18.14
CA THR A 236 0.03 -21.65 18.90
C THR A 236 -1.44 -21.52 18.50
N GLU A 237 -1.84 -20.55 17.66
CA GLU A 237 -3.26 -20.41 17.32
C GLU A 237 -3.66 -21.33 16.15
N LEU A 238 -4.47 -22.33 16.48
CA LEU A 238 -5.51 -22.95 15.66
C LEU A 238 -6.51 -23.69 16.59
N HIS A 239 -6.96 -23.05 17.67
CA HIS A 239 -8.08 -23.54 18.46
C HIS A 239 -8.88 -22.37 19.04
N SER A 240 -9.97 -22.03 18.35
CA SER A 240 -11.26 -21.64 18.93
C SER A 240 -12.30 -21.59 17.82
#